data_AF-A0A367Y1C6-F1
#
_entry.id   AF-A0A367Y1C6-F1
#
_cell.length_a   1.000
_cell.length_b   1.000
_cell.length_c   1.000
_cell.angle_alpha   90.00
_cell.angle_beta   90.00
_cell.angle_gamma   90.00
#
_symmetry.space_group_name_H-M   'P 1'
#
loop_
_entity.id
_entity.type
_entity.pdbx_description
1 polymer ?
#
loop_
_entity_poly.entity_id
_entity_poly.type
_entity_poly.pdbx_seq_one_letter_code
_entity_poly.pdbx_strand_id
1 'polypeptide(L)'
;MYVEVPDKVVPYASPRLLMKYNNGTQDDSSEDNSLRPSLSNMDQLYNRSEDDVIDTLKLKLEFVTTDSNIRAPQVQSVYTNIVFWSYSTEYPIPFEIGYDFFYTNPENQDEFIRDPVEITKNNLQMIKDQATNYIAFVKDNKISLSRDAYLYLKSIKTLGVKKDTVKDYFQTIVDPNILNRDGDWKVKQLQNKSFQYTKELEVPLITTNKNNVNLLPSFQSCLVGRVYCLQVAVRYKGTNNDQNEYADNIVKVDIPVLVG
;
A
#
# COMPACT_ATOMS: atom_id res chain seq x y z
N MET A 1 4.94 4.68 15.11
CA MET A 1 4.64 5.65 14.04
C MET A 1 3.26 5.35 13.54
N TYR A 2 2.41 6.37 13.46
CA TYR A 2 1.05 6.26 12.94
C TYR A 2 0.94 7.20 11.74
N VAL A 3 0.20 6.77 10.73
CA VAL A 3 -0.14 7.60 9.59
C VAL A 3 -1.64 7.58 9.45
N GLU A 4 -2.24 8.74 9.26
CA GLU A 4 -3.67 8.83 8.96
C GLU A 4 -3.91 8.22 7.58
N VAL A 5 -4.89 7.30 7.49
CA VAL A 5 -5.27 6.70 6.21
C VAL A 5 -5.91 7.80 5.37
N PRO A 6 -5.38 8.12 4.18
CA PRO A 6 -5.95 9.17 3.36
C PRO A 6 -7.26 8.69 2.72
N ASP A 7 -8.28 9.54 2.75
CA ASP A 7 -9.58 9.29 2.08
C ASP A 7 -9.56 9.64 0.58
N LYS A 8 -8.45 10.24 0.12
CA LYS A 8 -8.22 10.69 -1.26
C LYS A 8 -7.45 9.64 -2.07
N VAL A 9 -7.32 9.81 -3.39
CA VAL A 9 -6.64 8.86 -4.28
C VAL A 9 -5.28 9.32 -4.80
N VAL A 10 -4.43 8.36 -5.15
CA VAL A 10 -3.21 8.63 -5.92
C VAL A 10 -3.60 8.72 -7.40
N PRO A 11 -3.17 9.77 -8.12
CA PRO A 11 -3.66 10.00 -9.48
C PRO A 11 -3.16 8.92 -10.43
N TYR A 12 -4.04 8.47 -11.32
CA TYR A 12 -3.70 7.56 -12.41
C TYR A 12 -2.67 8.18 -13.36
N ALA A 13 -1.50 7.54 -13.48
CA ALA A 13 -0.45 7.96 -14.40
C ALA A 13 -0.39 6.99 -15.57
N SER A 14 -1.00 7.35 -16.70
CA SER A 14 -0.93 6.56 -17.94
C SER A 14 -0.24 7.27 -19.09
N PRO A 15 0.22 6.51 -20.10
CA PRO A 15 0.69 7.09 -21.34
C PRO A 15 -0.35 8.06 -21.90
N ARG A 16 0.09 9.23 -22.35
CA ARG A 16 -0.75 10.31 -22.89
C ARG A 16 -1.79 9.83 -23.91
N LEU A 17 -1.48 8.77 -24.66
CA LEU A 17 -2.41 8.17 -25.62
C LEU A 17 -3.66 7.61 -24.92
N LEU A 18 -3.49 6.82 -23.85
CA LEU A 18 -4.60 6.22 -23.10
C LEU A 18 -5.37 7.27 -22.30
N MET A 19 -4.70 8.29 -21.76
CA MET A 19 -5.39 9.44 -21.16
C MET A 19 -6.31 10.15 -22.15
N LYS A 20 -5.88 10.34 -23.41
CA LYS A 20 -6.69 11.00 -24.45
C LYS A 20 -7.95 10.22 -24.82
N TYR A 21 -7.91 8.88 -24.76
CA TYR A 21 -9.09 8.04 -25.02
C TYR A 21 -10.05 7.95 -23.83
N ASN A 22 -9.54 8.09 -22.60
CA ASN A 22 -10.34 8.03 -21.38
C ASN A 22 -10.90 9.39 -20.96
N ASN A 23 -10.21 10.48 -21.29
CA ASN A 23 -10.69 11.84 -21.09
C ASN A 23 -11.47 12.23 -22.34
N GLY A 24 -12.69 11.70 -22.47
CA GLY A 24 -13.64 12.11 -23.50
C GLY A 24 -13.75 13.64 -23.46
N THR A 25 -13.15 14.30 -24.43
CA THR A 25 -13.09 15.75 -24.48
C THR A 25 -14.51 16.27 -24.65
N GLN A 26 -14.93 17.15 -23.76
CA GLN A 26 -16.14 17.98 -23.88
C GLN A 26 -16.12 18.94 -25.09
N ASP A 27 -15.19 18.78 -26.04
CA ASP A 27 -14.90 19.77 -27.08
C ASP A 27 -15.31 19.37 -28.51
N ASP A 28 -15.85 18.17 -28.76
CA ASP A 28 -16.32 17.83 -30.11
C ASP A 28 -17.84 18.03 -30.25
N SER A 29 -18.19 19.29 -30.51
CA SER A 29 -19.42 19.68 -31.21
C SER A 29 -19.36 19.29 -32.70
N SER A 30 -19.05 18.02 -32.99
CA SER A 30 -19.15 17.46 -34.33
C SER A 30 -19.93 16.15 -34.30
N GLU A 31 -21.08 16.18 -34.96
CA GLU A 31 -21.81 14.99 -35.39
C GLU A 31 -20.89 14.16 -36.29
N ASP A 32 -20.43 13.00 -35.83
CA ASP A 32 -20.36 11.76 -36.61
C ASP A 32 -19.64 10.62 -35.86
N ASN A 33 -20.35 9.49 -35.71
CA ASN A 33 -19.83 8.10 -35.62
C ASN A 33 -18.51 7.82 -34.87
N SER A 34 -18.22 8.51 -33.77
CA SER A 34 -17.13 8.13 -32.86
C SER A 34 -17.59 7.01 -31.91
N LEU A 35 -16.78 5.95 -31.80
CA LEU A 35 -16.92 4.88 -30.81
C LEU A 35 -16.96 5.50 -29.41
N ARG A 36 -18.15 5.67 -28.84
CA ARG A 36 -18.32 6.19 -27.49
C ARG A 36 -17.73 5.18 -26.50
N PRO A 37 -16.80 5.59 -25.60
CA PRO A 37 -16.38 4.72 -24.51
C PRO A 37 -17.60 4.30 -23.70
N SER A 38 -17.65 3.02 -23.32
CA SER A 38 -18.82 2.44 -22.65
C SER A 38 -19.16 3.22 -21.39
N LEU A 39 -20.47 3.52 -21.21
CA LEU A 39 -21.15 4.05 -20.02
C LEU A 39 -20.90 3.18 -18.77
N SER A 40 -19.65 3.10 -18.37
CA SER A 40 -19.19 2.42 -17.18
C SER A 40 -18.72 3.49 -16.20
N ASN A 41 -18.79 3.20 -14.90
CA ASN A 41 -18.27 4.07 -13.83
C ASN A 41 -16.76 4.40 -13.96
N MET A 42 -16.12 3.98 -15.05
CA MET A 42 -14.74 4.28 -15.43
C MET A 42 -14.49 5.77 -15.63
N ASP A 43 -15.44 6.53 -16.18
CA ASP A 43 -15.25 7.98 -16.36
C ASP A 43 -15.12 8.70 -15.01
N GLN A 44 -15.89 8.30 -14.00
CA GLN A 44 -15.76 8.82 -12.62
C GLN A 44 -14.51 8.30 -11.92
N LEU A 45 -14.04 7.10 -12.29
CA LEU A 45 -12.82 6.53 -11.72
C LEU A 45 -11.58 7.27 -12.23
N TYR A 46 -11.56 7.65 -13.51
CA TYR A 46 -10.41 8.22 -14.23
C TYR A 46 -10.42 9.75 -14.35
N ASN A 47 -11.59 10.40 -14.29
CA ASN A 47 -11.72 11.86 -14.36
C ASN A 47 -12.13 12.43 -12.99
N ARG A 48 -11.28 12.26 -11.98
CA ARG A 48 -11.50 12.84 -10.65
C ARG A 48 -11.03 14.29 -10.58
N SER A 49 -11.73 15.10 -9.78
CA SER A 49 -11.38 16.49 -9.51
C SER A 49 -10.04 16.59 -8.75
N GLU A 50 -9.31 17.70 -8.90
CA GLU A 50 -8.05 17.93 -8.16
C GLU A 50 -8.24 17.80 -6.64
N ASP A 51 -9.44 18.08 -6.13
CA ASP A 51 -9.80 17.94 -4.72
C ASP A 51 -9.75 16.49 -4.19
N ASP A 52 -9.91 15.50 -5.08
CA ASP A 52 -9.91 14.07 -4.75
C ASP A 52 -8.50 13.45 -4.71
N VAL A 53 -7.47 14.22 -5.08
CA VAL A 53 -6.08 13.76 -5.16
C VAL A 53 -5.37 13.94 -3.82
N ILE A 54 -4.64 12.91 -3.36
CA ILE A 54 -3.81 13.02 -2.14
C ILE A 54 -2.64 13.96 -2.41
N ASP A 55 -2.64 15.08 -1.72
CA ASP A 55 -1.64 16.13 -1.77
C ASP A 55 -0.75 16.15 -0.51
N THR A 56 -1.30 15.80 0.66
CA THR A 56 -0.56 15.74 1.92
C THR A 56 -0.82 14.45 2.71
N LEU A 57 0.18 14.00 3.46
CA LEU A 57 0.08 12.90 4.42
C LEU A 57 0.31 13.41 5.83
N LYS A 58 -0.61 13.06 6.74
CA LYS A 58 -0.52 13.37 8.15
C LYS A 58 0.10 12.21 8.92
N LEU A 59 1.23 12.50 9.56
CA LEU A 59 2.07 11.55 10.28
C LEU A 59 2.10 11.91 11.75
N LYS A 60 1.97 10.90 12.62
CA LYS A 60 2.17 11.01 14.05
C LYS A 60 3.32 10.11 14.47
N LEU A 61 4.44 10.74 14.82
CA LEU A 61 5.62 10.06 15.34
C LEU A 61 5.51 9.98 16.86
N GLU A 62 5.74 8.79 17.39
CA GLU A 62 5.80 8.55 18.83
C GLU A 62 7.14 7.91 19.17
N PHE A 63 7.81 8.49 20.15
CA PHE A 63 9.09 8.02 20.66
C PHE A 63 9.00 7.91 22.18
N VAL A 64 9.14 6.69 22.69
CA VAL A 64 9.13 6.42 24.13
C VAL A 64 10.58 6.19 24.56
N THR A 65 11.04 6.96 25.53
CA THR A 65 12.39 6.78 26.05
C THR A 65 12.46 5.63 27.04
N THR A 66 13.56 4.89 27.00
CA THR A 66 13.91 3.92 28.03
C THR A 66 14.44 4.61 29.28
N ASP A 67 15.14 5.74 29.11
CA ASP A 67 15.75 6.51 30.20
C ASP A 67 15.38 8.00 30.14
N SER A 68 15.50 8.68 31.28
CA SER A 68 15.17 10.10 31.43
C SER A 68 16.11 11.06 30.69
N ASN A 69 17.31 10.60 30.31
CA ASN A 69 18.33 11.44 29.68
C ASN A 69 18.28 11.42 28.15
N ILE A 70 17.42 10.57 27.56
CA ILE A 70 17.30 10.42 26.12
C ILE A 70 16.36 11.51 25.58
N ARG A 71 16.81 12.24 24.57
CA ARG A 71 15.98 13.21 23.83
C ARG A 71 15.44 12.55 22.57
N ALA A 72 14.33 13.09 22.05
CA ALA A 72 13.77 12.63 20.79
C ALA A 72 14.77 12.84 19.63
N PRO A 73 14.90 11.86 18.70
CA PRO A 73 15.80 11.97 17.57
C PRO A 73 15.33 12.99 16.54
N GLN A 74 16.27 13.60 15.82
CA GLN A 74 15.94 14.44 14.67
C GLN A 74 15.55 13.59 13.46
N VAL A 75 14.58 14.06 12.69
CA VAL A 75 14.18 13.42 11.43
C VAL A 75 15.16 13.88 10.35
N GLN A 76 15.85 12.93 9.70
CA GLN A 76 16.77 13.21 8.60
C GLN A 76 16.02 13.39 7.27
N SER A 77 15.11 12.46 6.98
CA SER A 77 14.38 12.44 5.72
C SER A 77 13.12 11.61 5.82
N VAL A 78 12.09 11.98 5.06
CA VAL A 78 10.88 11.16 4.86
C VAL A 78 10.77 10.80 3.39
N TYR A 79 10.57 9.51 3.11
CA TYR A 79 10.37 8.99 1.77
C TYR A 79 9.04 8.24 1.68
N THR A 80 8.38 8.42 0.54
CA THR A 80 7.12 7.77 0.21
C THR A 80 7.33 6.92 -1.03
N ASN A 81 7.15 5.61 -0.89
CA ASN A 81 7.20 4.66 -1.99
C ASN A 81 5.79 4.15 -2.31
N ILE A 82 5.57 3.76 -3.56
CA ILE A 82 4.36 3.05 -3.94
C ILE A 82 4.67 1.57 -3.88
N VAL A 83 3.89 0.84 -3.10
CA VAL A 83 3.92 -0.62 -3.01
C VAL A 83 2.65 -1.12 -3.66
N PHE A 84 2.73 -2.20 -4.41
CA PHE A 84 1.53 -2.86 -4.91
C PHE A 84 1.65 -4.37 -4.85
N TRP A 85 0.50 -4.98 -4.60
CA TRP A 85 0.29 -6.42 -4.65
C TRP A 85 -0.51 -6.72 -5.89
N SER A 86 0.04 -7.58 -6.75
CA SER A 86 -0.70 -8.14 -7.89
C SER A 86 -0.99 -9.60 -7.60
N TYR A 87 -2.22 -10.02 -7.86
CA TYR A 87 -2.59 -11.43 -7.84
C TYR A 87 -3.05 -11.89 -9.22
N SER A 88 -2.87 -13.17 -9.49
CA SER A 88 -3.26 -13.81 -10.74
C SER A 88 -3.62 -15.27 -10.51
N THR A 89 -4.61 -15.78 -11.25
CA THR A 89 -5.01 -17.18 -11.21
C THR A 89 -5.54 -17.63 -12.57
N GLU A 90 -5.53 -18.94 -12.82
CA GLU A 90 -6.02 -19.53 -14.07
C GLU A 90 -7.54 -19.65 -14.13
N TYR A 91 -8.21 -19.65 -12.97
CA TYR A 91 -9.65 -19.88 -12.85
C TYR A 91 -10.30 -18.80 -12.01
N PRO A 92 -11.60 -18.50 -12.19
CA PRO A 92 -12.28 -17.46 -11.42
C PRO A 92 -12.16 -17.66 -9.89
N ILE A 93 -11.78 -16.61 -9.17
CA ILE A 93 -11.85 -16.55 -7.70
C ILE A 93 -13.25 -16.06 -7.31
N PRO A 94 -13.94 -16.75 -6.38
CA PRO A 94 -15.29 -16.36 -5.96
C PRO A 94 -15.29 -15.32 -4.81
N PHE A 95 -14.15 -14.69 -4.52
CA PHE A 95 -13.99 -13.73 -3.43
C PHE A 95 -13.05 -12.60 -3.81
N GLU A 96 -13.22 -11.45 -3.17
CA GLU A 96 -12.33 -10.29 -3.28
C GLU A 96 -11.15 -10.45 -2.33
N ILE A 97 -9.97 -9.98 -2.75
CA ILE A 97 -8.76 -10.04 -1.93
C ILE A 97 -8.51 -8.65 -1.33
N GLY A 98 -8.81 -8.52 -0.04
CA GLY A 98 -8.57 -7.29 0.71
C GLY A 98 -7.10 -7.10 1.10
N TYR A 99 -6.77 -5.89 1.58
CA TYR A 99 -5.44 -5.57 2.10
C TYR A 99 -5.03 -6.47 3.27
N ASP A 100 -5.97 -6.78 4.15
CA ASP A 100 -5.79 -7.64 5.33
C ASP A 100 -5.20 -9.01 4.96
N PHE A 101 -5.51 -9.53 3.77
CA PHE A 101 -4.95 -10.80 3.30
C PHE A 101 -3.41 -10.79 3.25
N PHE A 102 -2.80 -9.65 2.91
CA PHE A 102 -1.34 -9.53 2.74
C PHE A 102 -0.62 -9.08 4.02
N TYR A 103 -1.36 -8.52 4.98
CA TYR A 103 -0.79 -7.84 6.14
C TYR A 103 -1.37 -8.32 7.47
N THR A 104 -2.23 -9.34 7.51
CA THR A 104 -2.64 -9.99 8.75
C THR A 104 -1.75 -11.21 9.01
N ASN A 105 -1.09 -11.23 10.17
CA ASN A 105 -0.46 -12.42 10.70
C ASN A 105 -1.50 -13.20 11.54
N PRO A 106 -1.92 -14.41 11.11
CA PRO A 106 -2.90 -15.18 11.86
C PRO A 106 -2.38 -15.71 13.21
N GLU A 107 -1.07 -15.80 13.39
CA GLU A 107 -0.47 -16.32 14.63
C GLU A 107 -0.27 -15.24 15.71
N ASN A 108 -0.06 -13.98 15.31
CA ASN A 108 0.13 -12.85 16.22
C ASN A 108 -0.38 -11.54 15.59
N GLN A 109 -1.56 -11.08 16.00
CA GLN A 109 -2.17 -9.85 15.48
C GLN A 109 -1.45 -8.57 15.95
N ASP A 110 -0.71 -8.63 17.06
CA ASP A 110 -0.07 -7.47 17.69
C ASP A 110 1.42 -7.30 17.35
N GLU A 111 2.03 -8.24 16.61
CA GLU A 111 3.46 -8.16 16.27
C GLU A 111 3.73 -7.30 15.04
N PHE A 112 4.78 -6.48 15.14
CA PHE A 112 5.29 -5.70 14.01
C PHE A 112 5.75 -6.65 12.89
N ILE A 113 5.10 -6.58 11.73
CA ILE A 113 5.40 -7.40 10.57
C ILE A 113 6.78 -7.04 10.01
N ARG A 114 7.74 -7.94 10.24
CA ARG A 114 9.12 -7.75 9.76
C ARG A 114 9.26 -8.03 8.27
N ASP A 115 8.61 -9.07 7.76
CA ASP A 115 8.59 -9.39 6.34
C ASP A 115 7.17 -9.77 5.85
N PRO A 116 6.43 -8.83 5.23
CA PRO A 116 5.09 -9.10 4.73
C PRO A 116 5.08 -10.08 3.53
N VAL A 117 6.21 -10.24 2.81
CA VAL A 117 6.30 -11.18 1.69
C VAL A 117 6.33 -12.61 2.19
N GLU A 118 7.13 -12.87 3.22
CA GLU A 118 7.21 -14.20 3.84
C GLU A 118 5.88 -14.59 4.49
N ILE A 119 5.25 -13.68 5.24
CA ILE A 119 3.93 -13.92 5.84
C ILE A 119 2.89 -14.22 4.76
N THR A 120 2.81 -13.40 3.72
CA THR A 120 1.87 -13.62 2.60
C THR A 120 2.13 -14.97 1.93
N LYS A 121 3.40 -15.34 1.73
CA LYS A 121 3.77 -16.62 1.12
C LYS A 121 3.33 -17.80 1.99
N ASN A 122 3.51 -17.72 3.31
CA ASN A 122 3.09 -18.75 4.25
C ASN A 122 1.56 -18.87 4.30
N ASN A 123 0.85 -17.74 4.42
CA ASN A 123 -0.62 -17.69 4.37
C ASN A 123 -1.15 -18.32 3.07
N LEU A 124 -0.57 -17.94 1.93
CA LEU A 124 -0.96 -18.46 0.61
C LEU A 124 -0.69 -19.97 0.50
N GLN A 125 0.44 -20.45 1.03
CA GLN A 125 0.79 -21.86 1.02
C GLN A 125 -0.20 -22.68 1.85
N MET A 126 -0.56 -22.22 3.06
CA MET A 126 -1.56 -22.89 3.91
C MET A 126 -2.89 -23.07 3.20
N ILE A 127 -3.38 -22.01 2.53
CA ILE A 127 -4.65 -22.05 1.79
C ILE A 127 -4.55 -23.01 0.59
N LYS A 128 -3.42 -23.01 -0.13
CA LYS A 128 -3.17 -23.95 -1.24
C LYS A 128 -3.12 -25.40 -0.79
N ASP A 129 -2.51 -25.67 0.36
CA ASP A 129 -2.43 -27.01 0.93
C ASP A 129 -3.81 -27.50 1.35
N GLN A 130 -4.61 -26.64 1.99
CA GLN A 130 -6.01 -26.95 2.32
C GLN A 130 -6.84 -27.26 1.07
N ALA A 131 -6.76 -26.43 0.03
CA ALA A 131 -7.45 -26.67 -1.23
C ALA A 131 -7.00 -27.98 -1.90
N THR A 132 -5.70 -28.28 -1.85
CA THR A 132 -5.14 -29.52 -2.41
C THR A 132 -5.63 -30.75 -1.64
N ASN A 133 -5.65 -30.69 -0.31
CA ASN A 133 -6.16 -31.76 0.55
C ASN A 133 -7.66 -31.99 0.31
N TYR A 134 -8.44 -30.93 0.16
CA TYR A 134 -9.87 -31.04 -0.13
C TYR A 134 -10.13 -31.65 -1.52
N ILE A 135 -9.35 -31.23 -2.54
CA ILE A 135 -9.42 -31.84 -3.88
C ILE A 135 -9.08 -33.33 -3.83
N ALA A 136 -8.07 -33.74 -3.05
CA ALA A 136 -7.72 -35.15 -2.88
C ALA A 136 -8.84 -35.92 -2.18
N PHE A 137 -9.34 -35.40 -1.05
CA PHE A 137 -10.46 -36.00 -0.31
C PHE A 137 -11.70 -36.23 -1.18
N VAL A 138 -12.08 -35.24 -1.99
CA VAL A 138 -13.20 -35.34 -2.93
C VAL A 138 -13.01 -36.48 -3.93
N LYS A 139 -11.79 -36.60 -4.49
CA LYS A 139 -11.44 -37.64 -5.47
C LYS A 139 -11.47 -39.03 -4.85
N ASP A 140 -10.86 -39.18 -3.67
CA ASP A 140 -10.74 -40.47 -2.98
C ASP A 140 -12.11 -41.00 -2.53
N ASN A 141 -13.01 -40.10 -2.12
CA ASN A 141 -14.36 -40.45 -1.67
C ASN A 141 -15.41 -40.42 -2.80
N LYS A 142 -14.99 -40.18 -4.05
CA LYS A 142 -15.89 -40.10 -5.24
C LYS A 142 -17.06 -39.15 -5.06
N ILE A 143 -16.84 -38.04 -4.34
CA ILE A 143 -17.87 -37.03 -4.09
C ILE A 143 -18.10 -36.25 -5.39
N SER A 144 -19.36 -36.14 -5.81
CA SER A 144 -19.73 -35.35 -6.97
C SER A 144 -19.83 -33.87 -6.58
N LEU A 145 -19.04 -33.02 -7.22
CA LEU A 145 -19.08 -31.56 -7.06
C LEU A 145 -19.58 -30.90 -8.34
N SER A 146 -20.20 -29.74 -8.19
CA SER A 146 -20.51 -28.90 -9.33
C SER A 146 -19.21 -28.47 -10.02
N ARG A 147 -19.29 -28.25 -11.33
CA ARG A 147 -18.14 -27.77 -12.13
C ARG A 147 -17.54 -26.50 -11.52
N ASP A 148 -18.39 -25.54 -11.15
CA ASP A 148 -17.95 -24.24 -10.67
C ASP A 148 -17.24 -24.33 -9.33
N ALA A 149 -17.77 -25.12 -8.38
CA ALA A 149 -17.10 -25.35 -7.09
C ALA A 149 -15.72 -26.00 -7.27
N TYR A 150 -15.59 -26.93 -8.22
CA TYR A 150 -14.31 -27.54 -8.53
C TYR A 150 -13.32 -26.54 -9.17
N LEU A 151 -13.80 -25.62 -10.00
CA LEU A 151 -12.98 -24.55 -10.58
C LEU A 151 -12.51 -23.56 -9.51
N TYR A 152 -13.33 -23.25 -8.50
CA TYR A 152 -12.91 -22.40 -7.37
C TYR A 152 -11.81 -23.04 -6.53
N LEU A 153 -11.86 -24.35 -6.30
CA LEU A 153 -10.76 -25.04 -5.62
C LEU A 153 -9.47 -25.01 -6.45
N LYS A 154 -9.60 -25.12 -7.78
CA LYS A 154 -8.44 -24.96 -8.68
C LYS A 154 -7.92 -23.53 -8.69
N SER A 155 -8.78 -22.51 -8.66
CA SER A 155 -8.35 -21.11 -8.66
C SER A 155 -7.50 -20.77 -7.44
N ILE A 156 -7.88 -21.31 -6.27
CA ILE A 156 -7.11 -21.17 -5.03
C ILE A 156 -5.75 -21.87 -5.16
N LYS A 157 -5.73 -23.09 -5.72
CA LYS A 157 -4.48 -23.85 -5.94
C LYS A 157 -3.49 -23.10 -6.84
N THR A 158 -3.98 -22.47 -7.91
CA THR A 158 -3.16 -21.72 -8.89
C THR A 158 -2.93 -20.26 -8.52
N LEU A 159 -3.47 -19.78 -7.40
CA LEU A 159 -3.36 -18.38 -7.00
C LEU A 159 -1.89 -17.97 -6.83
N GLY A 160 -1.42 -17.05 -7.66
CA GLY A 160 -0.11 -16.42 -7.56
C GLY A 160 -0.25 -15.00 -7.02
N VAL A 161 0.63 -14.60 -6.13
CA VAL A 161 0.69 -13.25 -5.57
C VAL A 161 2.12 -12.72 -5.72
N LYS A 162 2.25 -11.45 -6.09
CA LYS A 162 3.54 -10.77 -6.26
C LYS A 162 3.48 -9.39 -5.61
N LYS A 163 4.50 -9.06 -4.81
CA LYS A 163 4.77 -7.72 -4.28
C LYS A 163 5.79 -7.01 -5.17
N ASP A 164 5.52 -5.76 -5.51
CA ASP A 164 6.48 -4.88 -6.15
C ASP A 164 6.51 -3.53 -5.42
N THR A 165 7.66 -2.86 -5.46
CA THR A 165 7.86 -1.54 -4.84
C THR A 165 8.46 -0.58 -5.86
N VAL A 166 7.76 0.53 -6.10
CA VAL A 166 8.20 1.65 -6.92
C VAL A 166 8.78 2.73 -6.02
N LYS A 167 10.10 2.90 -6.12
CA LYS A 167 10.83 3.99 -5.46
C LYS A 167 10.88 5.22 -6.37
N ASP A 168 11.15 6.37 -5.76
CA ASP A 168 11.36 7.65 -6.47
C ASP A 168 10.17 8.13 -7.31
N TYR A 169 8.96 7.64 -6.98
CA TYR A 169 7.72 8.17 -7.56
C TYR A 169 7.38 9.54 -6.97
N PHE A 170 7.50 9.67 -5.64
CA PHE A 170 7.35 10.92 -4.91
C PHE A 170 8.70 11.52 -4.52
N GLN A 171 8.74 12.84 -4.36
CA GLN A 171 9.91 13.55 -3.89
C GLN A 171 10.22 13.17 -2.43
N THR A 172 11.50 12.89 -2.13
CA THR A 172 11.95 12.71 -0.75
C THR A 172 12.02 14.07 -0.05
N ILE A 173 11.38 14.18 1.12
CA ILE A 173 11.41 15.39 1.92
C ILE A 173 12.65 15.36 2.81
N VAL A 174 13.47 16.40 2.69
CA VAL A 174 14.71 16.60 3.47
C VAL A 174 14.76 17.98 4.14
N ASP A 175 13.76 18.83 3.90
CA ASP A 175 13.74 20.22 4.38
C ASP A 175 13.65 20.26 5.92
N PRO A 176 14.67 20.80 6.63
CA PRO A 176 14.65 20.95 8.07
C PRO A 176 13.47 21.80 8.58
N ASN A 177 12.98 22.76 7.79
CA ASN A 177 11.85 23.60 8.18
C ASN A 177 10.52 22.84 8.23
N ILE A 178 10.42 21.71 7.54
CA ILE A 178 9.24 20.82 7.59
C ILE A 178 9.49 19.72 8.63
N LEU A 179 10.72 19.18 8.66
CA LEU A 179 11.05 17.99 9.41
C LEU A 179 11.45 18.23 10.86
N ASN A 180 11.96 19.41 11.22
CA ASN A 180 12.54 19.70 12.53
C ASN A 180 12.33 21.18 12.96
N ARG A 181 11.09 21.66 13.04
CA ARG A 181 10.84 22.97 13.65
C ARG A 181 11.07 22.89 15.16
N ASP A 182 11.56 23.97 15.73
CA ASP A 182 11.81 24.06 17.17
C ASP A 182 10.50 23.92 17.95
N GLY A 183 10.48 23.00 18.92
CA GLY A 183 9.30 22.74 19.76
C GLY A 183 8.28 21.74 19.20
N ASP A 184 8.54 21.11 18.05
CA ASP A 184 7.59 20.15 17.43
C ASP A 184 7.29 18.91 18.28
N TRP A 185 8.21 18.53 19.18
CA TRP A 185 8.03 17.37 20.05
C TRP A 185 7.28 17.77 21.32
N LYS A 186 6.01 17.35 21.40
CA LYS A 186 5.20 17.44 22.62
C LYS A 186 5.65 16.34 23.59
N VAL A 187 6.01 16.72 24.83
CA VAL A 187 6.51 15.77 25.83
C VAL A 187 5.41 15.45 26.85
N LYS A 188 5.20 14.16 27.11
CA LYS A 188 4.38 13.66 28.22
C LYS A 188 5.23 12.76 29.10
N GLN A 189 5.19 12.99 30.41
CA GLN A 189 5.84 12.12 31.38
C GLN A 189 4.94 10.92 31.68
N LEU A 190 5.48 9.71 31.55
CA LEU A 190 4.79 8.47 31.90
C LEU A 190 5.06 8.10 33.37
N GLN A 191 4.19 7.27 33.94
CA GLN A 191 4.24 6.87 35.36
C GLN A 191 5.57 6.18 35.75
N ASN A 192 6.30 5.63 34.76
CA ASN A 192 7.53 4.86 34.96
C ASN A 192 8.83 5.67 34.85
N LYS A 193 8.79 7.01 35.02
CA LYS A 193 9.94 7.92 34.79
C LYS A 193 10.46 7.97 33.34
N SER A 194 9.77 7.34 32.40
CA SER A 194 10.00 7.48 30.97
C SER A 194 9.26 8.69 30.41
N PHE A 195 9.74 9.21 29.28
CA PHE A 195 9.11 10.30 28.55
C PHE A 195 8.57 9.78 27.22
N GLN A 196 7.35 10.16 26.88
CA GLN A 196 6.77 9.98 25.56
C GLN A 196 6.84 11.31 24.81
N TYR A 197 7.51 11.29 23.68
CA TYR A 197 7.58 12.40 22.75
C TYR A 197 6.62 12.12 21.59
N THR A 198 5.75 13.07 21.29
CA THR A 198 4.81 13.01 20.17
C THR A 198 5.06 14.17 19.22
N LYS A 199 5.15 13.87 17.92
CA LYS A 199 5.31 14.86 16.87
C LYS A 199 4.31 14.61 15.75
N GLU A 200 3.58 15.65 15.39
CA GLU A 200 2.68 15.68 14.24
C GLU A 200 3.43 16.30 13.06
N LEU A 201 3.35 15.66 11.90
CA LEU A 201 4.04 16.07 10.67
C LEU A 201 3.05 16.03 9.52
N GLU A 202 3.10 17.03 8.67
CA GLU A 202 2.37 17.06 7.41
C GLU A 202 3.39 17.01 6.27
N VAL A 203 3.34 15.93 5.49
CA VAL A 203 4.30 15.63 4.42
C VAL A 203 3.62 15.83 3.07
N PRO A 204 4.08 16.79 2.25
CA PRO A 204 3.52 16.99 0.91
C PRO A 204 3.94 15.84 -0.02
N LEU A 205 2.99 15.33 -0.80
CA LEU A 205 3.19 14.31 -1.83
C LEU A 205 3.41 14.96 -3.20
N ILE A 206 4.66 15.32 -3.48
CA ILE A 206 5.04 15.90 -4.76
C ILE A 206 5.45 14.79 -5.72
N THR A 207 4.68 14.58 -6.79
CA THR A 207 4.99 13.56 -7.81
C THR A 207 6.18 13.99 -8.66
N THR A 208 7.23 13.15 -8.69
CA THR A 208 8.42 13.34 -9.55
C THR A 208 8.48 12.31 -10.67
N ASN A 209 8.04 11.08 -10.40
CA ASN A 209 8.07 9.93 -11.31
C ASN A 209 9.38 9.77 -12.10
N LYS A 210 10.53 9.72 -11.39
CA LYS A 210 11.86 9.69 -12.04
C LYS A 210 12.07 8.52 -13.01
N ASN A 211 11.38 7.41 -12.75
CA ASN A 211 11.51 6.16 -13.49
C ASN A 211 10.46 6.01 -14.61
N ASN A 212 9.67 7.06 -14.90
CA ASN A 212 8.58 7.03 -15.91
C ASN A 212 7.66 5.80 -15.74
N VAL A 213 7.32 5.50 -14.50
CA VAL A 213 6.44 4.38 -14.15
C VAL A 213 5.01 4.77 -14.45
N ASN A 214 4.30 3.90 -15.16
CA ASN A 214 2.86 4.01 -15.34
C ASN A 214 2.18 3.29 -14.17
N LEU A 215 1.42 4.05 -13.38
CA LEU A 215 0.57 3.47 -12.35
C LEU A 215 -0.73 3.06 -13.00
N LEU A 216 -1.04 1.77 -12.96
CA LEU A 216 -2.35 1.29 -13.38
C LEU A 216 -3.38 1.59 -12.28
N PRO A 217 -4.65 1.77 -12.61
CA PRO A 217 -5.69 1.98 -11.61
C PRO A 217 -5.79 0.78 -10.67
N SER A 218 -6.31 0.97 -9.46
CA SER A 218 -6.71 -0.15 -8.62
C SER A 218 -7.85 -0.92 -9.33
N PHE A 219 -7.67 -2.22 -9.54
CA PHE A 219 -8.69 -3.06 -10.14
C PHE A 219 -8.67 -4.47 -9.53
N GLN A 220 -9.83 -5.09 -9.45
CA GLN A 220 -9.97 -6.50 -9.13
C GLN A 220 -10.92 -7.15 -10.13
N SER A 221 -10.47 -8.22 -10.75
CA SER A 221 -11.28 -9.12 -11.55
C SER A 221 -11.23 -10.52 -10.95
N CYS A 222 -12.05 -11.43 -11.48
CA CYS A 222 -12.06 -12.82 -11.03
C CYS A 222 -10.76 -13.58 -11.36
N LEU A 223 -9.88 -13.07 -12.23
CA LEU A 223 -8.63 -13.74 -12.61
C LEU A 223 -7.37 -13.00 -12.16
N VAL A 224 -7.41 -11.67 -12.20
CA VAL A 224 -6.28 -10.80 -11.89
C VAL A 224 -6.73 -9.57 -11.13
N GLY A 225 -5.88 -9.06 -10.26
CA GLY A 225 -6.13 -7.79 -9.59
C GLY A 225 -4.85 -7.16 -9.07
N ARG A 226 -4.96 -5.87 -8.75
CA ARG A 226 -3.88 -5.07 -8.20
C ARG A 226 -4.40 -4.14 -7.10
N VAL A 227 -3.74 -4.19 -5.95
CA VAL A 227 -4.01 -3.35 -4.78
C VAL A 227 -2.76 -2.55 -4.45
N TYR A 228 -2.94 -1.28 -4.08
CA TYR A 228 -1.85 -0.33 -3.84
C TYR A 228 -1.75 0.08 -2.37
N CYS A 229 -0.55 0.49 -2.00
CA CYS A 229 -0.20 0.95 -0.67
C CYS A 229 0.85 2.06 -0.78
N LEU A 230 0.74 3.11 0.03
CA LEU A 230 1.82 4.06 0.25
C LEU A 230 2.69 3.57 1.40
N GLN A 231 3.93 3.23 1.10
CA GLN A 231 4.93 2.97 2.13
C GLN A 231 5.58 4.30 2.51
N VAL A 232 5.24 4.79 3.70
CA VAL A 232 5.90 5.95 4.30
C VAL A 232 7.01 5.46 5.19
N ALA A 233 8.18 6.05 5.03
CA ALA A 233 9.32 5.65 5.80
C ALA A 233 10.15 6.86 6.23
N VAL A 234 10.41 6.89 7.54
CA VAL A 234 11.02 8.02 8.23
C VAL A 234 12.39 7.58 8.68
N ARG A 235 13.42 8.26 8.17
CA ARG A 235 14.80 8.07 8.59
C ARG A 235 15.15 9.10 9.65
N TYR A 236 15.65 8.64 10.79
CA TYR A 236 16.13 9.48 11.87
C TYR A 236 17.65 9.67 11.75
N LYS A 237 18.14 10.83 12.21
CA LYS A 237 19.58 11.03 12.41
C LYS A 237 20.03 10.14 13.57
N GLY A 238 21.06 9.33 13.35
CA GLY A 238 21.67 8.52 14.40
C GLY A 238 22.23 9.42 15.51
N THR A 239 21.97 9.05 16.76
CA THR A 239 22.75 9.54 17.89
C THR A 239 24.05 8.73 17.91
N ASN A 240 25.20 9.40 17.74
CA ASN A 240 26.54 8.83 17.77
C ASN A 240 26.66 7.59 18.67
N ASN A 241 26.71 6.42 18.04
CA ASN A 241 27.38 5.22 18.48
C ASN A 241 27.51 4.37 17.22
N ASP A 242 28.60 4.62 16.48
CA ASP A 242 29.01 4.01 15.21
C ASP A 242 29.31 2.48 15.33
N GLN A 243 28.67 1.77 16.26
CA GLN A 243 28.89 0.34 16.51
C GLN A 243 27.71 -0.57 16.14
N ASN A 244 26.56 -0.02 15.73
CA ASN A 244 25.44 -0.82 15.25
C ASN A 244 25.17 -0.57 13.76
N GLU A 245 25.99 -1.18 12.90
CA GLU A 245 25.73 -1.30 11.43
C GLU A 245 24.38 -1.98 11.11
N TYR A 246 23.73 -2.58 12.10
CA TYR A 246 22.45 -3.28 11.98
C TYR A 246 21.24 -2.49 12.53
N ALA A 247 21.45 -1.31 13.12
CA ALA A 247 20.36 -0.46 13.57
C ALA A 247 19.88 0.42 12.41
N ASP A 248 18.99 -0.11 11.58
CA ASP A 248 18.24 0.68 10.62
C ASP A 248 17.48 1.77 11.39
N ASN A 249 17.97 3.01 11.36
CA ASN A 249 17.34 4.20 11.96
C ASN A 249 16.10 4.65 11.16
N ILE A 250 15.34 3.67 10.66
CA ILE A 250 14.29 3.81 9.69
C ILE A 250 13.06 3.11 10.23
N VAL A 251 11.96 3.85 10.32
CA VAL A 251 10.66 3.28 10.64
C VAL A 251 9.79 3.36 9.39
N LYS A 252 9.12 2.26 9.03
CA LYS A 252 8.27 2.15 7.84
C LYS A 252 6.85 1.77 8.25
N VAL A 253 5.87 2.32 7.55
CA VAL A 253 4.46 1.92 7.62
C VAL A 253 3.91 1.89 6.21
N ASP A 254 3.19 0.82 5.87
CA ASP A 254 2.46 0.67 4.62
C ASP A 254 0.98 1.05 4.89
N ILE A 255 0.42 1.92 4.06
CA ILE A 255 -0.94 2.46 4.20
C ILE A 255 -1.72 2.09 2.92
N PRO A 256 -2.88 1.43 3.00
CA PRO A 256 -3.66 1.11 1.82
C PRO A 256 -4.12 2.40 1.12
N VAL A 257 -4.03 2.42 -0.21
CA VAL A 257 -4.51 3.54 -1.04
C VAL A 257 -5.17 3.03 -2.31
N LEU A 258 -6.04 3.87 -2.89
CA LEU A 258 -6.58 3.66 -4.22
C LEU A 258 -5.80 4.50 -5.24
N VAL A 259 -5.51 3.89 -6.38
CA VAL A 259 -5.01 4.59 -7.57
C VAL A 259 -6.17 4.74 -8.53
N GLY A 260 -6.51 5.98 -8.91
CA GLY A 260 -7.68 6.32 -9.72
C GLY A 260 -7.48 7.65 -10.43
#